data_AF-K0ENY2-F1
#
_entry.id   AF-K0ENY2-F1
#
_cell.length_a   1.000
_cell.length_b   1.000
_cell.length_c   1.000
_cell.angle_alpha   90.00
_cell.angle_beta   90.00
_cell.angle_gamma   90.00
#
_symmetry.space_group_name_H-M   'P 1'
#
loop_
_entity.id
_entity.type
_entity.pdbx_description
1 polymer ?
#
loop_
_entity_poly.entity_id
_entity_poly.type
_entity_poly.pdbx_seq_one_letter_code
_entity_poly.pdbx_strand_id
1 'polypeptide(L)'
;MTDTPLRPSIVHSQIAAALCGEFGDVHATDRTAGTELFVNPLMAMYSAVDLPALARGVEYLPLLESTEDAGEVARIIEAHLAARPNPRPPSVFPH
;
A
#
# COMPACT_ATOMS: atom_id res chain seq x y z
N MET A 1 19.55 9.12 4.92
CA MET A 1 20.39 8.53 3.87
C MET A 1 19.45 7.90 2.86
N THR A 2 19.26 8.50 1.70
CA THR A 2 18.35 7.97 0.67
C THR A 2 19.07 6.85 -0.06
N ASP A 3 18.61 5.61 0.09
CA ASP A 3 19.27 4.41 -0.43
C ASP A 3 19.35 4.39 -1.98
N THR A 4 18.58 5.25 -2.65
CA THR A 4 18.51 5.36 -4.11
C THR A 4 18.73 6.79 -4.61
N PRO A 5 19.91 7.42 -4.39
CA PRO A 5 20.11 8.85 -4.63
C PRO A 5 19.92 9.27 -6.11
N LEU A 6 20.28 8.40 -7.05
CA LEU A 6 20.10 8.64 -8.49
C LEU A 6 18.66 8.44 -8.98
N ARG A 7 17.84 7.73 -8.19
CA ARG A 7 16.45 7.43 -8.55
C ARG A 7 15.60 7.41 -7.29
N PRO A 8 15.34 8.58 -6.69
CA PRO A 8 14.50 8.65 -5.51
C PRO A 8 13.11 8.07 -5.84
N SER A 9 12.54 7.37 -4.85
CA SER A 9 11.20 6.80 -4.96
C SER A 9 10.17 7.91 -4.86
N ILE A 10 9.36 8.06 -5.92
CA ILE A 10 8.26 9.04 -5.96
C ILE A 10 7.30 8.76 -4.78
N VAL A 11 6.86 7.50 -4.63
CA VAL A 11 5.91 7.09 -3.58
C VAL A 11 6.47 7.32 -2.18
N HIS A 12 7.72 6.93 -1.93
CA HIS A 12 8.32 7.11 -0.61
C HIS A 12 8.43 8.61 -0.26
N SER A 13 8.80 9.45 -1.22
CA SER A 13 8.83 10.90 -1.01
C SER A 13 7.45 11.48 -0.71
N GLN A 14 6.38 10.96 -1.33
CA GLN A 14 5.01 11.38 -0.99
C GLN A 14 4.61 10.95 0.43
N ILE A 15 5.00 9.74 0.87
CA ILE A 15 4.79 9.30 2.26
C ILE A 15 5.54 10.22 3.24
N ALA A 16 6.79 10.56 2.91
CA ALA A 16 7.60 11.46 3.73
C ALA A 16 7.01 12.88 3.79
N ALA A 17 6.53 13.41 2.67
CA ALA A 17 5.85 14.71 2.62
C ALA A 17 4.57 14.71 3.48
N ALA A 18 3.73 13.68 3.34
CA ALA A 18 2.53 13.53 4.17
C ALA A 18 2.87 13.41 5.66
N LEU A 19 3.95 12.72 6.03
CA LEU A 19 4.45 12.66 7.40
C LEU A 19 4.87 14.04 7.94
N CYS A 20 5.38 14.92 7.08
CA CYS A 20 5.69 16.30 7.41
C CYS A 20 4.46 17.23 7.41
N GLY A 21 3.25 16.71 7.15
CA GLY A 21 2.01 17.49 7.09
C GLY A 21 1.72 18.12 5.74
N GLU A 22 2.51 17.82 4.70
CA GLU A 22 2.29 18.31 3.34
C GLU A 22 1.19 17.53 2.63
N PHE A 23 0.40 18.20 1.80
CA PHE A 23 -0.65 17.58 0.96
C PHE A 23 -0.91 18.41 -0.29
N GLY A 24 -1.53 17.80 -1.31
CA GLY A 24 -1.75 18.47 -2.59
C GLY A 24 -0.57 18.33 -3.54
N ASP A 25 -0.34 19.32 -4.39
CA ASP A 25 0.66 19.26 -5.46
C ASP A 25 2.08 19.55 -4.93
N VAL A 26 2.77 18.49 -4.46
CA VAL A 26 4.06 18.62 -3.77
C VAL A 26 5.12 17.76 -4.44
N HIS A 27 6.15 18.40 -4.97
CA HIS A 27 7.24 17.78 -5.72
C HIS A 27 8.54 17.74 -4.92
N ALA A 28 8.89 16.57 -4.40
CA ALA A 28 10.18 16.34 -3.74
C ALA A 28 11.30 15.89 -4.69
N THR A 29 10.99 15.57 -5.95
CA THR A 29 11.94 15.06 -6.94
C THR A 29 11.59 15.57 -8.33
N ASP A 30 12.58 15.72 -9.22
CA ASP A 30 12.36 16.16 -10.60
C ASP A 30 11.69 15.09 -11.49
N ARG A 31 11.49 13.86 -10.99
CA ARG A 31 10.89 12.75 -11.76
C ARG A 31 9.44 12.98 -12.14
N THR A 32 8.75 13.87 -11.42
CA THR A 32 7.36 14.26 -11.67
C THR A 32 7.25 15.72 -12.08
N ALA A 33 8.36 16.37 -12.41
CA ALA A 33 8.35 17.75 -12.87
C ALA A 33 7.50 17.88 -14.15
N GLY A 34 6.62 18.88 -14.18
CA GLY A 34 5.72 19.12 -15.31
C GLY A 34 4.48 18.21 -15.38
N THR A 35 4.23 17.40 -14.36
CA THR A 35 2.99 16.64 -14.18
C THR A 35 2.34 17.02 -12.85
N GLU A 36 1.03 16.83 -12.70
CA GLU A 36 0.38 16.98 -11.39
C GLU A 36 0.74 15.80 -10.49
N LEU A 37 1.18 16.07 -9.25
CA LEU A 37 1.48 15.05 -8.25
C LEU A 37 0.71 15.32 -6.96
N PHE A 38 -0.41 14.62 -6.76
CA PHE A 38 -1.17 14.75 -5.53
C PHE A 38 -0.61 13.89 -4.39
N VAL A 39 0.03 14.53 -3.40
CA VAL A 39 0.33 13.92 -2.10
C VAL A 39 -0.97 13.80 -1.30
N ASN A 40 -1.41 12.55 -1.09
CA ASN A 40 -2.57 12.26 -0.25
C ASN A 40 -2.15 12.33 1.23
N PRO A 41 -2.81 13.16 2.07
CA PRO A 41 -2.45 13.32 3.49
C PRO A 41 -2.56 12.00 4.29
N LEU A 42 -3.33 11.03 3.81
CA LEU A 42 -3.49 9.72 4.44
C LEU A 42 -2.28 8.79 4.23
N MET A 43 -1.33 9.12 3.35
CA MET A 43 -0.17 8.27 3.09
C MET A 43 0.76 8.15 4.31
N ALA A 44 0.73 9.11 5.23
CA ALA A 44 1.44 9.02 6.50
C ALA A 44 1.04 7.78 7.32
N MET A 45 -0.20 7.29 7.15
CA MET A 45 -0.69 6.09 7.84
C MET A 45 0.14 4.85 7.53
N TYR A 46 0.74 4.75 6.33
CA TYR A 46 1.55 3.60 5.94
C TYR A 46 2.79 3.41 6.82
N SER A 47 3.29 4.48 7.43
CA SER A 47 4.45 4.43 8.34
C SER A 47 4.05 4.39 9.83
N ALA A 48 2.76 4.50 10.15
CA ALA A 48 2.28 4.59 11.54
C ALA A 48 1.83 3.24 12.12
N VAL A 49 1.97 2.14 11.38
CA VAL A 49 1.51 0.82 11.80
C VAL A 49 2.64 0.00 12.45
N ASP A 50 2.32 -0.69 13.55
CA ASP A 50 3.14 -1.80 14.05
C ASP A 50 2.93 -3.00 13.10
N LEU A 51 3.90 -3.24 12.22
CA LEU A 51 3.81 -4.26 11.18
C LEU A 51 3.64 -5.68 11.75
N PRO A 52 4.43 -6.14 12.75
CA PRO A 52 4.15 -7.41 13.43
C PRO A 52 2.75 -7.50 14.03
N ALA A 53 2.24 -6.43 14.65
CA ALA A 53 0.89 -6.44 15.21
C ALA A 53 -0.19 -6.53 14.13
N LEU A 54 -0.03 -5.78 13.03
CA LEU A 54 -0.93 -5.84 11.88
C LEU A 54 -0.92 -7.24 11.26
N ALA A 55 0.27 -7.82 11.04
CA ALA A 55 0.44 -9.14 10.45
C ALA A 55 -0.27 -10.24 11.24
N ARG A 56 -0.25 -10.18 12.58
CA ARG A 56 -0.99 -11.14 13.42
C ARG A 56 -2.52 -11.11 13.20
N GLY A 57 -3.06 -10.00 12.73
CA GLY A 57 -4.48 -9.88 12.37
C GLY A 57 -4.83 -10.40 10.97
N VAL A 58 -3.82 -10.74 10.15
CA VAL A 58 -4.01 -11.22 8.79
C VAL A 58 -4.04 -12.75 8.78
N GLU A 59 -5.25 -13.29 8.95
CA GLU A 59 -5.53 -14.73 9.12
C GLU A 59 -5.02 -15.63 7.98
N TYR A 60 -4.87 -15.09 6.77
CA TYR A 60 -4.44 -15.85 5.59
C TYR A 60 -2.92 -15.89 5.39
N LEU A 61 -2.11 -15.17 6.18
CA LEU A 61 -0.65 -15.15 5.99
C LEU A 61 0.00 -16.54 6.00
N PRO A 62 -0.35 -17.47 6.93
CA PRO A 62 0.22 -18.81 6.91
C PRO A 62 -0.10 -19.60 5.64
N LEU A 63 -1.24 -19.31 5.00
CA LEU A 63 -1.65 -19.96 3.75
C LEU A 63 -0.80 -19.48 2.56
N LEU A 64 -0.15 -18.32 2.67
CA LEU A 64 0.66 -17.75 1.59
C LEU A 64 2.11 -18.27 1.58
N GLU A 65 2.54 -18.97 2.63
CA GLU A 65 3.95 -19.35 2.83
C GLU A 65 4.50 -20.23 1.69
N SER A 66 3.68 -21.12 1.13
CA SER A 66 4.07 -22.03 0.05
C SER A 66 3.72 -21.53 -1.35
N THR A 67 3.27 -20.27 -1.50
CA THR A 67 2.83 -19.78 -2.81
C THR A 67 3.99 -19.55 -3.77
N GLU A 68 3.83 -19.97 -5.02
CA GLU A 68 4.87 -19.83 -6.05
C GLU A 68 4.63 -18.64 -6.99
N ASP A 69 3.37 -18.21 -7.14
CA ASP A 69 2.99 -17.15 -8.07
C ASP A 69 1.89 -16.21 -7.53
N ALA A 70 1.81 -15.02 -8.10
CA ALA A 70 0.85 -13.99 -7.69
C ALA A 70 -0.63 -14.41 -7.88
N GLY A 71 -0.90 -15.29 -8.86
CA GLY A 71 -2.22 -15.86 -9.07
C GLY A 71 -2.59 -16.85 -7.98
N GLU A 72 -1.64 -17.62 -7.44
CA GLU A 72 -1.87 -18.46 -6.27
C GLU A 72 -2.20 -17.63 -5.03
N VAL A 73 -1.44 -16.55 -4.79
CA VAL A 73 -1.72 -15.59 -3.71
C VAL A 73 -3.16 -15.05 -3.82
N ALA A 74 -3.56 -14.60 -5.02
CA ALA A 74 -4.91 -14.09 -5.25
C ALA A 74 -5.99 -15.15 -4.95
N ARG A 75 -5.83 -16.37 -5.49
CA ARG A 75 -6.78 -17.48 -5.25
C ARG A 75 -6.93 -17.83 -3.78
N ILE A 76 -5.83 -17.86 -3.02
CA ILE A 76 -5.85 -18.18 -1.58
C ILE A 76 -6.55 -17.08 -0.79
N ILE A 77 -6.25 -15.81 -1.08
CA ILE A 77 -6.91 -14.68 -0.41
C ILE A 77 -8.42 -14.70 -0.72
N GLU A 78 -8.80 -14.89 -1.98
CA GLU A 78 -10.21 -14.96 -2.38
C GLU A 78 -10.95 -16.12 -1.68
N ALA A 79 -10.36 -17.32 -1.66
CA ALA A 79 -10.94 -18.49 -1.01
C ALA A 79 -11.10 -18.26 0.51
N HIS A 80 -10.07 -17.70 1.17
CA HIS A 80 -10.12 -17.37 2.60
C HIS A 80 -11.24 -16.36 2.90
N LEU A 81 -11.34 -15.30 2.10
CA LEU A 81 -12.35 -14.27 2.29
C LEU A 81 -13.77 -14.78 2.02
N ALA A 82 -13.96 -15.65 1.03
CA ALA A 82 -15.25 -16.26 0.70
C ALA A 82 -15.73 -17.28 1.74
N ALA A 83 -14.80 -17.95 2.43
CA ALA A 83 -15.10 -18.93 3.48
C ALA A 83 -15.51 -18.30 4.83
N ARG A 84 -15.41 -16.97 4.98
CA ARG A 84 -15.78 -16.27 6.23
C ARG A 84 -17.28 -16.40 6.52
N PRO A 85 -17.70 -16.38 7.80
CA PRO A 85 -19.12 -16.45 8.16
C PRO A 85 -20.00 -15.35 7.55
N ASN A 86 -19.44 -14.15 7.39
CA ASN A 86 -20.10 -12.99 6.78
C ASN A 86 -19.21 -12.42 5.67
N PRO A 87 -19.18 -13.03 4.48
CA PRO A 87 -18.36 -12.51 3.38
C PRO A 87 -18.93 -11.18 2.91
N ARG A 88 -18.05 -10.21 2.61
CA ARG A 88 -18.48 -8.94 2.00
C ARG A 88 -18.99 -9.23 0.58
N PRO A 89 -20.19 -8.79 0.19
CA PRO A 89 -20.66 -8.98 -1.18
C PRO A 89 -19.74 -8.24 -2.16
N PRO A 90 -19.47 -8.81 -3.34
CA PRO A 90 -18.70 -8.12 -4.37
C PRO A 90 -19.38 -6.80 -4.74
N SER A 91 -18.62 -5.71 -4.83
CA SER A 91 -19.11 -4.42 -5.32
C SER A 91 -18.18 -3.90 -6.39
N VAL A 92 -18.75 -3.48 -7.52
CA VAL A 92 -18.00 -2.66 -8.48
C VAL A 92 -17.71 -1.30 -7.85
N PHE A 93 -16.48 -0.81 -8.00
CA PHE A 93 -16.17 0.57 -7.67
C PHE A 93 -16.88 1.47 -8.69
N PRO A 94 -17.63 2.51 -8.26
CA PRO A 94 -18.13 3.51 -9.18
C PRO A 94 -16.94 4.18 -9.87
N HIS A 95 -16.92 4.12 -11.19
CA HIS A 95 -15.98 4.89 -12.02
C HIS A 95 -16.61 6.23 -12.39
#